data_AF-A0A1B9VNK9-F1
#
_entry.id   AF-A0A1B9VNK9-F1
#
_cell.length_a   1.000
_cell.length_b   1.000
_cell.length_c   1.000
_cell.angle_alpha   90.00
_cell.angle_beta   90.00
_cell.angle_gamma   90.00
#
_symmetry.space_group_name_H-M   'P 1'
#
loop_
_entity.id
_entity.type
_entity.pdbx_description
1 polymer ?
#
loop_
_entity_poly.entity_id
_entity_poly.type
_entity_poly.pdbx_seq_one_letter_code
_entity_poly.pdbx_strand_id
1 'polypeptide(L)'
;MRKYYIEKSIVKATFQLIKAIFIVSLFVVGISRNADASIRVGQFFSIYSDSQMTPQKAQIIDYLQGVFEGVFIANKYSGDPKFCIPDELYLDHNGLYSIIYNAVTAKRPSNPEIDSAFVPMVLYIGLRDQFPCQ
;
A
#
# COMPACT_ATOMS: atom_id res chain seq x y z
N MET A 1 44.65 -1.93 28.22
CA MET A 1 43.74 -1.03 27.47
C MET A 1 42.79 -1.73 26.47
N ARG A 2 42.82 -3.07 26.31
CA ARG A 2 41.98 -3.79 25.33
C ARG A 2 40.54 -4.09 25.81
N LYS A 3 40.33 -4.25 27.13
CA LYS A 3 39.02 -4.57 27.74
C LYS A 3 37.99 -3.44 27.59
N TYR A 4 38.40 -2.19 27.84
CA TYR A 4 37.54 -1.00 27.71
C TYR A 4 37.02 -0.74 26.28
N TYR A 5 37.78 -1.13 25.26
CA TYR A 5 37.36 -0.97 23.86
C TYR A 5 36.28 -1.99 23.46
N ILE A 6 36.32 -3.20 24.01
CA ILE A 6 35.33 -4.25 23.74
C ILE A 6 33.99 -3.89 24.40
N GLU A 7 33.99 -3.43 25.65
CA GLU A 7 32.77 -3.00 26.35
C GLU A 7 32.10 -1.82 25.63
N LYS A 8 32.87 -0.82 25.19
CA LYS A 8 32.33 0.33 24.45
C LYS A 8 31.75 -0.05 23.09
N SER A 9 32.34 -1.07 22.43
CA SER A 9 31.86 -1.61 21.16
C SER A 9 30.58 -2.42 21.32
N ILE A 10 30.48 -3.25 22.37
CA ILE A 10 29.28 -4.03 22.67
C ILE A 10 28.12 -3.10 23.02
N VAL A 11 28.33 -2.08 23.87
CA VAL A 11 27.27 -1.12 24.22
C VAL A 11 26.76 -0.38 22.99
N LYS A 12 27.65 0.00 22.07
CA LYS A 12 27.26 0.66 20.80
C LYS A 12 26.49 -0.29 19.88
N ALA A 13 26.90 -1.54 19.77
CA ALA A 13 26.21 -2.56 18.96
C ALA A 13 24.81 -2.88 19.53
N THR A 14 24.69 -3.05 20.85
CA THR A 14 23.41 -3.29 21.53
C THR A 14 22.47 -2.09 21.35
N PHE A 15 22.98 -0.85 21.43
CA PHE A 15 22.18 0.34 21.20
C PHE A 15 21.66 0.45 19.75
N GLN A 16 22.47 0.07 18.76
CA GLN A 16 22.04 0.02 17.36
C GLN A 16 21.01 -1.10 17.12
N LEU A 17 21.18 -2.26 17.76
CA LEU A 17 20.22 -3.35 17.69
C LEU A 17 18.86 -2.95 18.30
N ILE A 18 18.86 -2.29 19.46
CA ILE A 18 17.63 -1.78 20.10
C ILE A 18 16.94 -0.74 19.21
N LYS A 19 17.69 0.17 18.58
CA LYS A 19 17.12 1.12 17.61
C LYS A 19 16.49 0.42 16.41
N ALA A 20 17.16 -0.59 15.85
CA ALA A 20 16.62 -1.37 14.75
C ALA A 20 15.34 -2.13 15.16
N ILE A 21 15.33 -2.77 16.33
CA ILE A 21 14.14 -3.45 16.86
C ILE A 21 13.01 -2.46 17.13
N PHE A 22 13.30 -1.26 17.60
CA PHE A 22 12.29 -0.22 17.85
C PHE A 22 11.68 0.30 16.55
N ILE A 23 12.50 0.54 15.51
CA ILE A 23 12.03 0.92 14.17
C ILE A 23 11.20 -0.20 13.55
N VAL A 24 11.65 -1.45 13.61
CA VAL A 24 10.90 -2.61 13.11
C VAL A 24 9.60 -2.80 13.89
N SER A 25 9.60 -2.61 15.21
CA SER A 25 8.38 -2.69 16.03
C SER A 25 7.37 -1.60 15.69
N LEU A 26 7.83 -0.37 15.44
CA LEU A 26 6.97 0.72 14.96
C LEU A 26 6.41 0.43 13.56
N PHE A 27 7.23 -0.16 12.69
CA PHE A 27 6.81 -0.57 11.35
C PHE A 27 5.79 -1.70 11.41
N VAL A 28 6.01 -2.72 12.26
CA VAL A 28 5.11 -3.86 12.45
C VAL A 28 3.81 -3.43 13.13
N VAL A 29 3.84 -2.52 14.12
CA VAL A 29 2.62 -1.98 14.75
C VAL A 29 1.84 -1.06 13.79
N GLY A 30 2.54 -0.34 12.90
CA GLY A 30 1.93 0.44 11.82
C GLY A 30 1.26 -0.42 10.74
N ILE A 31 1.91 -1.52 10.35
CA ILE A 31 1.39 -2.46 9.34
C ILE A 31 0.28 -3.35 9.92
N SER A 32 0.38 -3.75 11.19
CA SER A 32 -0.51 -4.76 11.79
C SER A 32 -1.88 -4.23 12.23
N ARG A 33 -2.15 -2.92 12.18
CA ARG A 33 -3.48 -2.39 12.57
C ARG A 33 -4.48 -2.24 11.42
N ASN A 34 -4.06 -2.32 10.16
CA ASN A 34 -4.94 -2.11 9.00
C ASN A 34 -4.92 -3.24 7.96
N ALA A 35 -4.07 -4.27 8.13
CA ALA A 35 -3.92 -5.33 7.12
C ALA A 35 -5.17 -6.21 6.90
N ASP A 36 -6.11 -6.25 7.85
CA ASP A 36 -7.33 -7.08 7.74
C ASP A 36 -8.62 -6.30 7.39
N ALA A 37 -8.59 -4.97 7.36
CA ALA A 37 -9.75 -4.17 7.00
C ALA A 37 -9.76 -3.90 5.50
N SER A 38 -10.27 -4.85 4.71
CA SER A 38 -10.54 -4.61 3.30
C SER A 38 -11.60 -3.51 3.17
N ILE A 39 -11.23 -2.33 2.66
CA ILE A 39 -12.13 -1.19 2.52
C ILE A 39 -12.93 -1.33 1.23
N ARG A 40 -14.24 -1.05 1.27
CA ARG A 40 -15.08 -1.01 0.07
C ARG A 40 -14.92 0.30 -0.68
N VAL A 41 -15.07 0.26 -2.00
CA VAL A 41 -14.90 1.40 -2.91
C VAL A 41 -15.76 2.61 -2.52
N GLY A 42 -17.04 2.40 -2.17
CA GLY A 42 -17.90 3.48 -1.71
C GLY A 42 -17.39 4.19 -0.46
N GLN A 43 -16.89 3.43 0.52
CA GLN A 43 -16.28 3.99 1.74
C GLN A 43 -14.97 4.71 1.43
N PHE A 44 -14.14 4.12 0.58
CA PHE A 44 -12.88 4.70 0.12
C PHE A 44 -13.10 6.08 -0.50
N PHE A 45 -14.02 6.20 -1.46
CA PHE A 45 -14.28 7.49 -2.10
C PHE A 45 -14.84 8.51 -1.13
N SER A 46 -15.77 8.11 -0.25
CA SER A 46 -16.33 9.02 0.77
C SER A 46 -15.27 9.63 1.67
N ILE A 47 -14.20 8.89 2.01
CA ILE A 47 -13.13 9.39 2.87
C ILE A 47 -12.08 10.16 2.05
N TYR A 48 -11.72 9.66 0.87
CA TYR A 48 -10.66 10.24 0.06
C TYR A 48 -11.06 11.56 -0.61
N SER A 49 -12.34 11.71 -1.00
CA SER A 49 -12.84 12.93 -1.66
C SER A 49 -12.95 14.14 -0.73
N ASP A 50 -12.78 13.97 0.59
CA ASP A 50 -12.73 15.09 1.51
C ASP A 50 -11.53 15.99 1.16
N SER A 51 -11.78 17.28 0.95
CA SER A 51 -10.76 18.29 0.67
C SER A 51 -9.75 18.48 1.81
N GLN A 52 -10.15 18.18 3.05
CA GLN A 52 -9.33 18.36 4.24
C GLN A 52 -8.46 17.13 4.49
N MET A 53 -7.23 17.34 4.99
CA MET A 53 -6.39 16.25 5.46
C MET A 53 -6.82 15.82 6.86
N THR A 54 -7.70 14.82 6.94
CA THR A 54 -8.14 14.23 8.21
C THR A 54 -7.26 13.05 8.61
N PRO A 55 -7.20 12.68 9.91
CA PRO A 55 -6.50 11.48 10.34
C PRO A 55 -6.99 10.19 9.63
N GLN A 56 -8.29 10.10 9.33
CA GLN A 56 -8.84 8.99 8.56
C GLN A 56 -8.33 9.00 7.11
N LYS A 57 -8.28 10.16 6.45
CA LYS A 57 -7.73 10.26 5.09
C LYS A 57 -6.25 9.87 5.04
N ALA A 58 -5.45 10.29 6.02
CA ALA A 58 -4.06 9.85 6.12
C ALA A 58 -3.94 8.32 6.25
N GLN A 59 -4.78 7.69 7.08
CA GLN A 59 -4.84 6.23 7.21
C GLN A 59 -5.25 5.54 5.90
N ILE A 60 -6.17 6.13 5.13
CA ILE A 60 -6.55 5.61 3.80
C ILE A 60 -5.40 5.73 2.80
N ILE A 61 -4.63 6.81 2.84
CA ILE A 61 -3.45 6.98 1.98
C ILE A 61 -2.41 5.91 2.28
N ASP A 62 -2.10 5.68 3.56
CA ASP A 62 -1.16 4.63 3.98
C ASP A 62 -1.68 3.22 3.62
N TYR A 63 -2.98 2.98 3.83
CA TYR A 63 -3.66 1.75 3.40
C TYR A 63 -3.52 1.52 1.90
N LEU A 64 -3.74 2.54 1.08
CA LEU A 64 -3.71 2.44 -0.38
C LEU A 64 -2.32 2.05 -0.88
N GLN A 65 -1.27 2.58 -0.27
CA GLN A 65 0.11 2.19 -0.59
C GLN A 65 0.36 0.72 -0.26
N GLY A 66 -0.05 0.25 0.92
CA GLY A 66 0.09 -1.15 1.30
C GLY A 66 -0.71 -2.11 0.42
N VAL A 67 -1.92 -1.70 0.00
CA VAL A 67 -2.73 -2.45 -0.97
C VAL A 67 -2.03 -2.54 -2.32
N PHE A 68 -1.47 -1.45 -2.81
CA PHE A 68 -0.72 -1.45 -4.07
C PHE A 68 0.46 -2.41 -4.03
N GLU A 69 1.26 -2.37 -2.97
CA GLU A 69 2.40 -3.28 -2.78
C GLU A 69 1.94 -4.75 -2.76
N GLY A 70 0.87 -5.05 -2.02
CA GLY A 70 0.31 -6.41 -1.97
C GLY A 70 -0.19 -6.90 -3.33
N VAL A 71 -0.93 -6.06 -4.06
CA VAL A 71 -1.45 -6.35 -5.40
C VAL A 71 -0.31 -6.53 -6.41
N PHE A 72 0.72 -5.67 -6.33
CA PHE A 72 1.89 -5.71 -7.20
C PHE A 72 2.70 -6.99 -7.01
N ILE A 73 3.00 -7.35 -5.76
CA ILE A 73 3.71 -8.58 -5.40
C ILE A 73 2.90 -9.80 -5.87
N ALA A 74 1.61 -9.87 -5.55
CA ALA A 74 0.75 -10.98 -5.95
C ALA A 74 0.73 -11.17 -7.47
N ASN A 75 0.66 -10.08 -8.24
CA ASN A 75 0.70 -10.14 -9.70
C ASN A 75 2.08 -10.57 -10.23
N LYS A 76 3.17 -9.96 -9.74
CA LYS A 76 4.54 -10.23 -10.19
C LYS A 76 4.96 -11.69 -9.99
N TYR A 77 4.54 -12.29 -8.87
CA TYR A 77 4.91 -13.66 -8.50
C TYR A 77 3.83 -14.71 -8.84
N SER A 78 2.80 -14.33 -9.61
CA SER A 78 1.72 -15.25 -10.01
C SER A 78 2.13 -16.30 -11.05
N GLY A 79 3.28 -16.13 -11.70
CA GLY A 79 3.72 -16.94 -12.85
C GLY A 79 3.07 -16.55 -14.18
N ASP A 80 1.99 -15.77 -14.15
CA ASP A 80 1.26 -15.25 -15.31
C ASP A 80 0.76 -13.82 -14.99
N PRO A 81 1.67 -12.84 -14.95
CA PRO A 81 1.34 -11.47 -14.56
C PRO A 81 0.33 -10.87 -15.54
N LYS A 82 -0.71 -10.23 -15.00
CA LYS A 82 -1.78 -9.61 -15.78
C LYS A 82 -1.55 -8.13 -16.06
N PHE A 83 -0.65 -7.50 -15.32
CA PHE A 83 -0.20 -6.15 -15.59
C PHE A 83 1.31 -5.99 -15.41
N CYS A 84 1.88 -5.05 -16.14
CA CYS A 84 3.31 -4.79 -16.20
C CYS A 84 3.54 -3.29 -16.09
N ILE A 85 3.83 -2.81 -14.88
CA ILE A 85 4.09 -1.39 -14.61
C ILE A 85 5.56 -1.10 -14.95
N PRO A 86 5.86 -0.04 -15.72
CA PRO A 86 7.24 0.36 -15.99
C PRO A 86 8.00 0.68 -14.70
N ASP A 87 9.26 0.22 -14.58
CA ASP A 87 10.08 0.42 -13.38
C ASP A 87 10.32 1.90 -13.03
N GLU A 88 10.28 2.79 -14.02
CA GLU A 88 10.46 4.24 -13.86
C GLU A 88 9.17 4.96 -13.40
N LEU A 89 8.02 4.29 -13.44
CA LEU A 89 6.75 4.91 -13.09
C LEU A 89 6.54 4.90 -11.58
N TYR A 90 6.60 6.09 -10.98
CA TYR A 90 6.19 6.29 -9.60
C TYR A 90 4.68 6.54 -9.51
N LEU A 91 3.96 5.63 -8.85
CA LEU A 91 2.53 5.78 -8.54
C LEU A 91 2.38 6.24 -7.10
N ASP A 92 2.12 7.54 -6.92
CA ASP A 92 1.76 8.10 -5.62
C ASP A 92 0.29 7.81 -5.28
N HIS A 93 -0.15 8.23 -4.09
CA HIS A 93 -1.52 8.01 -3.64
C HIS A 93 -2.58 8.63 -4.57
N ASN A 94 -2.28 9.72 -5.28
CA ASN A 94 -3.22 10.36 -6.22
C ASN A 94 -3.31 9.57 -7.53
N GLY A 95 -2.18 9.04 -8.01
CA GLY A 95 -2.13 8.10 -9.13
C GLY A 95 -2.96 6.85 -8.83
N LEU A 96 -2.77 6.24 -7.66
CA LEU A 96 -3.54 5.08 -7.22
C LEU A 96 -5.04 5.38 -7.09
N TYR A 97 -5.41 6.54 -6.53
CA TYR A 97 -6.80 7.01 -6.51
C TYR A 97 -7.39 7.11 -7.91
N SER A 98 -6.64 7.72 -8.84
CA SER A 98 -7.09 7.93 -10.23
C SER A 98 -7.32 6.62 -10.96
N ILE A 99 -6.45 5.63 -10.75
CA ILE A 99 -6.61 4.27 -11.30
C ILE A 99 -7.90 3.63 -10.80
N ILE A 100 -8.17 3.69 -9.50
CA ILE A 100 -9.41 3.15 -8.91
C ILE A 100 -10.63 3.89 -9.43
N TYR A 101 -10.60 5.23 -9.45
CA TYR A 101 -11.69 6.06 -9.94
C TYR A 101 -12.05 5.75 -11.40
N ASN A 102 -11.05 5.65 -12.27
CA ASN A 102 -11.24 5.34 -13.68
C ASN A 102 -11.79 3.92 -13.88
N ALA A 103 -11.28 2.93 -13.12
CA ALA A 103 -11.78 1.57 -13.16
C ALA A 103 -13.25 1.48 -12.75
N VAL A 104 -13.64 2.15 -11.67
CA VAL A 104 -15.04 2.21 -11.22
C VAL A 104 -15.92 2.88 -12.27
N THR A 105 -15.49 4.04 -12.76
CA THR A 105 -16.25 4.81 -13.75
C THR A 105 -16.48 4.01 -15.04
N ALA A 106 -15.46 3.28 -15.50
CA ALA A 106 -15.55 2.46 -16.70
C ALA A 106 -16.46 1.22 -16.53
N LYS A 107 -16.46 0.56 -15.37
CA LYS A 107 -17.22 -0.69 -15.18
C LYS A 107 -18.62 -0.47 -14.61
N ARG A 108 -18.87 0.61 -13.87
CA ARG A 108 -20.15 0.91 -13.20
C ARG A 108 -21.38 0.77 -14.12
N PRO A 109 -21.39 1.24 -15.39
CA PRO A 109 -22.56 1.11 -16.25
C PRO A 109 -22.99 -0.33 -16.52
N SER A 110 -22.03 -1.25 -16.62
CA SER A 110 -22.26 -2.68 -16.88
C SER A 110 -22.25 -3.54 -15.61
N ASN A 111 -21.67 -3.05 -14.53
CA ASN A 111 -21.55 -3.74 -13.25
C ASN A 111 -21.67 -2.74 -12.08
N PRO A 112 -22.89 -2.43 -11.64
CA PRO A 112 -23.12 -1.54 -10.50
C PRO A 112 -22.56 -2.04 -9.17
N GLU A 113 -22.32 -3.36 -9.03
CA GLU A 113 -21.77 -3.94 -7.80
C GLU A 113 -20.32 -3.52 -7.54
N ILE A 114 -19.65 -2.91 -8.52
CA ILE A 114 -18.28 -2.42 -8.36
C ILE A 114 -18.16 -1.35 -7.26
N ASP A 115 -19.23 -0.60 -6.97
CA ASP A 115 -19.24 0.38 -5.88
C ASP A 115 -19.21 -0.29 -4.49
N SER A 116 -19.62 -1.57 -4.42
CA SER A 116 -19.55 -2.41 -3.22
C SER A 116 -18.29 -3.29 -3.18
N ALA A 117 -17.50 -3.34 -4.24
CA ALA A 117 -16.29 -4.14 -4.30
C ALA A 117 -15.20 -3.61 -3.35
N PHE A 118 -14.24 -4.46 -3.02
CA PHE A 118 -13.08 -4.08 -2.21
C PHE A 118 -12.04 -3.34 -3.06
N VAL A 119 -11.40 -2.34 -2.47
CA VAL A 119 -10.36 -1.51 -3.10
C VAL A 119 -9.25 -2.34 -3.77
N PRO A 120 -8.66 -3.38 -3.16
CA PRO A 120 -7.61 -4.18 -3.80
C PRO A 120 -8.04 -4.81 -5.13
N MET A 121 -9.29 -5.29 -5.20
CA MET A 121 -9.83 -5.90 -6.41
C MET A 121 -10.00 -4.87 -7.53
N VAL A 122 -10.52 -3.69 -7.19
CA VAL A 122 -10.72 -2.62 -8.18
C VAL A 122 -9.39 -2.02 -8.63
N LEU A 123 -8.43 -1.86 -7.71
CA LEU A 123 -7.07 -1.44 -8.05
C LEU A 123 -6.41 -2.44 -9.00
N TYR A 124 -6.54 -3.74 -8.75
CA TYR A 124 -6.04 -4.78 -9.66
C TYR A 124 -6.66 -4.67 -11.07
N ILE A 125 -7.98 -4.50 -11.16
CA ILE A 125 -8.68 -4.31 -12.44
C ILE A 125 -8.14 -3.06 -13.16
N GLY A 126 -8.01 -1.94 -12.45
CA GLY A 126 -7.51 -0.69 -13.02
C GLY A 126 -6.07 -0.82 -13.53
N LEU A 127 -5.18 -1.45 -12.75
CA LEU A 127 -3.79 -1.69 -13.15
C LEU A 127 -3.69 -2.60 -14.38
N ARG A 128 -4.50 -3.66 -14.45
CA ARG A 128 -4.59 -4.54 -15.62
C ARG A 128 -5.06 -3.81 -16.86
N ASP A 129 -6.11 -3.01 -16.74
CA ASP A 129 -6.70 -2.33 -17.88
C ASP A 129 -5.77 -1.18 -18.36
N GLN A 130 -5.02 -0.54 -17.46
CA GLN A 130 -4.11 0.57 -17.80
C GLN A 130 -2.70 0.13 -18.22
N PHE A 131 -2.18 -0.95 -17.64
CA PHE A 131 -0.82 -1.45 -17.88
C PHE A 131 -0.82 -2.93 -18.27
N PRO A 132 -1.50 -3.33 -19.37
CA PRO A 132 -1.49 -4.72 -19.81
C PRO A 132 -0.05 -5.16 -20.13
N CYS A 133 0.32 -6.38 -19.73
CA CYS A 133 1.58 -6.98 -20.19
C CYS A 133 1.50 -7.21 -21.71
N GLN A 134 2.57 -6.84 -22.42
CA GLN A 134 2.73 -7.08 -23.86
C GLN A 134 3.39 -8.43 -24.14
#